data_AF-A0A6J6Y6E3-F1
#
_entry.id   AF-A0A6J6Y6E3-F1
#
_cell.length_a   1.000
_cell.length_b   1.000
_cell.length_c   1.000
_cell.angle_alpha   90.00
_cell.angle_beta   90.00
_cell.angle_gamma   90.00
#
_symmetry.space_group_name_H-M   'P 1'
#
loop_
_entity.id
_entity.type
_entity.pdbx_description
1 polymer ?
#
loop_
_entity_poly.entity_id
_entity_poly.type
_entity_poly.pdbx_seq_one_letter_code
_entity_poly.pdbx_strand_id
1 'polypeptide(L)'
;MGLNNRPYLGIVLIAMAGTIKIPALVGLGFIGLIWAGKDSALVVRIRCWAIAAAITVGVFLFTNAIAGLNFGWIHALSTPGVVRSWISPVTSVSVASGWLISAAGFGDHTEVILAVLRGIATLAVLAYAAKLLIKPNKQTAIRSAGLVLLLLAVFGPVIQPWYLLWGLLIMAAAGFTRKELPYVVAATAGLVIHGLTQSSATSADVLQVADPVSAILAIGAAVLGIMSSRTTRTELLEGKDRWANAPHAISIPEQSNHSSAEGTVAGKIAPRERT
;
A
#
# COMPACT_ATOMS: atom_id res chain seq x y z
N MET A 1 1.66 -0.87 18.99
CA MET A 1 1.35 0.36 19.75
C MET A 1 0.31 1.29 19.09
N GLY A 2 0.02 1.23 17.78
CA GLY A 2 -0.88 2.22 17.14
C GLY A 2 -2.40 2.00 17.17
N LEU A 3 -2.90 0.85 17.64
CA LEU A 3 -4.35 0.52 17.69
C LEU A 3 -4.80 0.24 19.13
N ASN A 4 -4.37 1.07 20.09
CA ASN A 4 -4.81 0.97 21.48
C ASN A 4 -6.35 1.09 21.55
N ASN A 5 -7.03 -0.03 21.82
CA ASN A 5 -8.44 -0.16 22.25
C ASN A 5 -9.58 0.39 21.36
N ARG A 6 -9.34 0.81 20.11
CA ARG A 6 -10.43 1.34 19.24
C ARG A 6 -10.55 0.66 17.87
N PRO A 7 -10.79 -0.67 17.80
CA PRO A 7 -10.91 -1.39 16.54
C PRO A 7 -12.07 -0.86 15.67
N TYR A 8 -13.17 -0.45 16.30
CA TYR A 8 -14.35 0.10 15.62
C TYR A 8 -14.04 1.36 14.83
N LEU A 9 -13.26 2.28 15.39
CA LEU A 9 -12.90 3.54 14.73
C LEU A 9 -12.03 3.28 13.51
N GLY A 10 -11.07 2.36 13.62
CA GLY A 10 -10.24 1.94 12.48
C GLY A 10 -11.08 1.27 11.37
N ILE A 11 -12.05 0.43 11.73
CA ILE A 11 -12.97 -0.19 10.77
C ILE A 11 -13.79 0.89 10.05
N VAL A 12 -14.36 1.86 10.78
CA VAL A 12 -15.12 2.98 10.19
C VAL A 12 -14.25 3.80 9.23
N LEU A 13 -13.02 4.15 9.61
CA LEU A 13 -12.11 4.90 8.74
C LEU A 13 -11.75 4.12 7.47
N ILE A 14 -11.50 2.81 7.59
CA ILE A 14 -11.21 1.95 6.43
C ILE A 14 -12.47 1.81 5.55
N ALA A 15 -13.65 1.68 6.15
CA ALA A 15 -14.91 1.60 5.40
C ALA A 15 -15.18 2.90 4.63
N MET A 16 -14.98 4.08 5.26
CA MET A 16 -15.06 5.39 4.61
C MET A 16 -14.02 5.55 3.50
N ALA A 17 -12.80 5.04 3.68
CA ALA A 17 -11.83 5.00 2.59
C ALA A 17 -12.31 4.08 1.45
N GLY A 18 -12.99 2.98 1.78
CA GLY A 18 -13.59 2.02 0.86
C GLY A 18 -14.69 2.60 -0.02
N THR A 19 -15.48 3.55 0.49
CA THR A 19 -16.53 4.23 -0.30
C THR A 19 -15.93 5.11 -1.40
N ILE A 20 -14.69 5.55 -1.24
CA ILE A 20 -13.93 6.31 -2.25
C ILE A 20 -13.13 5.35 -3.14
N LYS A 21 -12.46 4.35 -2.54
CA LYS A 21 -11.59 3.39 -3.22
C LYS A 21 -11.73 2.00 -2.60
N ILE A 22 -12.41 1.09 -3.31
CA ILE A 22 -12.61 -0.31 -2.88
C ILE A 22 -11.32 -1.02 -2.44
N PRO A 23 -10.14 -0.85 -3.07
CA PRO A 23 -8.90 -1.48 -2.60
C PRO A 23 -8.59 -1.21 -1.11
N ALA A 24 -9.04 -0.09 -0.54
CA ALA A 24 -8.86 0.21 0.88
C ALA A 24 -9.47 -0.87 1.80
N LEU A 25 -10.52 -1.58 1.35
CA LEU A 25 -11.18 -2.64 2.11
C LEU A 25 -10.26 -3.83 2.43
N VAL A 26 -9.13 -4.00 1.73
CA VAL A 26 -8.08 -4.97 2.12
C VAL A 26 -7.64 -4.75 3.58
N GLY A 27 -7.62 -3.49 4.03
CA GLY A 27 -7.33 -3.14 5.42
C GLY A 27 -8.28 -3.78 6.43
N LEU A 28 -9.55 -4.05 6.08
CA LEU A 28 -10.53 -4.68 6.97
C LEU A 28 -10.14 -6.10 7.39
N GLY A 29 -9.54 -6.85 6.46
CA GLY A 29 -9.03 -8.19 6.77
C GLY A 29 -7.96 -8.13 7.85
N PHE A 30 -7.00 -7.22 7.70
CA PHE A 30 -5.86 -7.10 8.60
C PHE A 30 -6.21 -6.43 9.93
N ILE A 31 -7.10 -5.43 9.96
CA ILE A 31 -7.57 -4.84 11.23
C ILE A 31 -8.40 -5.85 12.03
N GLY A 32 -9.22 -6.67 11.37
CA GLY A 32 -9.95 -7.75 12.05
C GLY A 32 -9.01 -8.81 12.61
N LEU A 33 -7.91 -9.12 11.92
CA LEU A 33 -6.85 -10.02 12.42
C LEU A 33 -6.10 -9.40 13.62
N ILE A 34 -5.78 -8.11 13.57
CA ILE A 34 -5.13 -7.39 14.69
C ILE A 34 -6.07 -7.35 15.89
N TRP A 35 -7.36 -7.11 15.67
CA TRP A 35 -8.37 -7.06 16.73
C TRP A 35 -8.62 -8.42 17.38
N ALA A 36 -8.72 -9.48 16.57
CA ALA A 36 -8.87 -10.84 17.09
C ALA A 36 -7.60 -11.32 17.82
N GLY A 37 -6.43 -10.83 17.41
CA GLY A 37 -5.12 -11.27 17.89
C GLY A 37 -4.52 -12.34 17.00
N LYS A 38 -3.21 -12.25 16.73
CA LYS A 38 -2.50 -13.14 15.78
C LYS A 38 -2.56 -14.63 16.14
N ASP A 39 -2.67 -14.96 17.42
CA ASP A 39 -2.70 -16.33 17.95
C ASP A 39 -4.12 -16.80 18.28
N SER A 40 -5.14 -16.00 17.95
CA SER A 40 -6.54 -16.35 18.21
C SER A 40 -7.03 -17.50 17.32
N ALA A 41 -7.99 -18.26 17.85
CA ALA A 41 -8.70 -19.27 17.09
C ALA A 41 -9.44 -18.66 15.89
N LEU A 42 -9.56 -19.43 14.80
CA LEU A 42 -10.19 -18.97 13.55
C LEU A 42 -11.62 -18.43 13.77
N VAL A 43 -12.39 -19.05 14.66
CA VAL A 43 -13.76 -18.63 15.00
C VAL A 43 -13.80 -17.19 15.53
N VAL A 44 -12.84 -16.81 16.37
CA VAL A 44 -12.74 -15.44 16.91
C VAL A 44 -12.44 -14.44 15.79
N ARG A 45 -11.55 -14.81 14.85
CA ARG A 45 -11.24 -13.98 13.67
C ARG A 45 -12.45 -13.79 12.77
N ILE A 46 -13.19 -14.86 12.50
CA ILE A 46 -14.43 -14.82 11.71
C ILE A 46 -15.44 -13.87 12.36
N ARG A 47 -15.62 -13.94 13.69
CA ARG A 47 -16.50 -13.01 14.40
C ARG A 47 -16.05 -11.56 14.27
N CYS A 48 -14.75 -11.29 14.43
CA CYS A 48 -14.19 -9.95 14.26
C CYS A 48 -14.38 -9.41 12.83
N TRP A 49 -14.17 -10.26 11.81
CA TRP A 49 -14.43 -9.89 10.41
C TRP A 49 -15.91 -9.69 10.13
N ALA A 50 -16.81 -10.49 10.70
CA ALA A 50 -18.25 -10.34 10.54
C ALA A 50 -18.73 -8.99 11.10
N ILE A 51 -18.23 -8.59 12.27
CA ILE A 51 -18.52 -7.27 12.85
C ILE A 51 -17.94 -6.15 11.97
N ALA A 52 -16.72 -6.31 11.47
CA ALA A 52 -16.11 -5.34 10.56
C ALA A 52 -16.91 -5.18 9.25
N ALA A 53 -17.42 -6.29 8.70
CA ALA A 53 -18.27 -6.29 7.53
C ALA A 53 -19.60 -5.60 7.80
N ALA A 54 -20.25 -5.88 8.93
CA ALA A 54 -21.51 -5.22 9.32
C ALA A 54 -21.36 -3.70 9.44
N ILE A 55 -20.29 -3.23 10.08
CA ILE A 55 -19.98 -1.79 10.19
C ILE A 55 -19.73 -1.19 8.81
N THR A 56 -18.99 -1.91 7.94
CA THR A 56 -18.70 -1.45 6.58
C THR A 56 -19.97 -1.29 5.76
N VAL A 57 -20.89 -2.27 5.82
CA VAL A 57 -22.21 -2.16 5.18
C VAL A 57 -22.96 -0.94 5.72
N GLY A 58 -22.98 -0.73 7.03
CA GLY A 58 -23.60 0.44 7.64
C GLY A 58 -23.03 1.77 7.13
N VAL A 59 -21.69 1.88 7.02
CA VAL A 59 -21.02 3.05 6.48
C VAL A 59 -21.37 3.27 5.01
N PHE A 60 -21.35 2.22 4.19
CA PHE A 60 -21.72 2.32 2.77
C PHE A 60 -23.18 2.78 2.61
N LEU A 61 -24.12 2.18 3.33
CA LEU A 61 -25.53 2.58 3.29
C LEU A 61 -25.72 4.04 3.74
N PHE A 62 -25.05 4.45 4.81
CA PHE A 62 -25.09 5.82 5.31
C PHE A 62 -24.54 6.82 4.28
N THR A 63 -23.36 6.57 3.72
CA THR A 63 -22.77 7.44 2.69
C THR A 63 -23.61 7.49 1.42
N ASN A 64 -24.20 6.36 1.01
CA ASN A 64 -25.09 6.28 -0.14
C ASN A 64 -26.35 7.11 0.07
N ALA A 65 -26.95 7.04 1.26
CA ALA A 65 -28.12 7.82 1.65
C ALA A 65 -27.83 9.33 1.68
N ILE A 66 -26.71 9.75 2.28
CA ILE A 66 -26.32 11.18 2.34
C ILE A 66 -25.98 11.72 0.96
N ALA A 67 -25.30 10.94 0.14
CA ALA A 67 -24.93 11.36 -1.22
C ALA A 67 -26.13 11.37 -2.19
N GLY A 68 -27.30 10.86 -1.78
CA GLY A 68 -28.46 10.69 -2.66
C GLY A 68 -28.20 9.72 -3.81
N LEU A 69 -27.25 8.80 -3.62
CA LEU A 69 -26.85 7.83 -4.63
C LEU A 69 -27.69 6.55 -4.52
N ASN A 70 -28.07 5.99 -5.66
CA ASN A 70 -28.56 4.62 -5.73
C ASN A 70 -27.37 3.65 -5.86
N PHE A 71 -27.63 2.34 -5.87
CA PHE A 71 -26.60 1.31 -6.07
C PHE A 71 -26.01 1.25 -7.49
N GLY A 72 -26.26 2.24 -8.35
CA GLY A 72 -25.73 2.31 -9.71
C GLY A 72 -24.20 2.38 -9.78
N TRP A 73 -23.55 2.88 -8.72
CA TRP A 73 -22.08 2.90 -8.61
C TRP A 73 -21.44 1.51 -8.62
N ILE A 74 -22.20 0.45 -8.30
CA ILE A 74 -21.71 -0.94 -8.38
C ILE A 74 -21.32 -1.28 -9.83
N HIS A 75 -22.10 -0.82 -10.81
CA HIS A 75 -21.75 -1.00 -12.22
C HIS A 75 -20.54 -0.16 -12.62
N ALA A 76 -20.28 0.97 -11.96
CA ALA A 76 -19.08 1.77 -12.22
C ALA A 76 -17.77 1.08 -11.78
N LEU A 77 -17.84 -0.02 -11.02
CA LEU A 77 -16.67 -0.81 -10.63
C LEU A 77 -16.05 -1.60 -11.78
N SER A 78 -16.77 -1.81 -12.89
CA SER A 78 -16.20 -2.45 -14.08
C SER A 78 -15.39 -1.49 -14.96
N THR A 79 -15.55 -0.17 -14.79
CA THR A 79 -14.90 0.86 -15.61
C THR A 79 -13.37 0.76 -15.64
N PRO A 80 -12.65 0.49 -14.52
CA PRO A 80 -11.21 0.30 -14.56
C PRO A 80 -10.78 -0.91 -15.41
N GLY A 81 -11.66 -1.89 -15.63
CA GLY A 81 -11.38 -3.04 -16.49
C GLY A 81 -11.38 -2.72 -17.98
N VAL A 82 -11.94 -1.57 -18.38
CA VAL A 82 -12.08 -1.14 -19.79
C VAL A 82 -10.79 -0.51 -20.32
N VAL A 83 -10.00 0.11 -19.45
CA VAL A 83 -8.71 0.70 -19.84
C VAL A 83 -7.65 -0.40 -19.92
N ARG A 84 -6.76 -0.33 -20.92
CA ARG A 84 -5.58 -1.19 -21.05
C ARG A 84 -4.36 -0.38 -20.66
N SER A 85 -3.54 -0.90 -19.75
CA SER A 85 -2.27 -0.27 -19.37
C SER A 85 -1.12 -1.19 -19.74
N TRP A 86 -0.20 -0.69 -20.57
CA TRP A 86 0.98 -1.43 -21.04
C TRP A 86 1.99 -1.77 -19.94
N ILE A 87 1.91 -1.09 -18.79
CA ILE A 87 2.72 -1.44 -17.61
C ILE A 87 2.17 -2.68 -16.87
N SER A 88 0.89 -3.04 -17.07
CA SER A 88 0.31 -4.23 -16.44
C SER A 88 0.92 -5.50 -17.02
N PRO A 89 1.64 -6.33 -16.21
CA PRO A 89 2.22 -7.59 -16.70
C PRO A 89 1.18 -8.50 -17.34
N VAL A 90 -0.04 -8.49 -16.80
CA VAL A 90 -1.17 -9.27 -17.31
C VAL A 90 -1.58 -8.81 -18.71
N THR A 91 -1.58 -7.49 -18.94
CA THR A 91 -1.93 -6.91 -20.26
C THR A 91 -0.82 -7.15 -21.27
N SER A 92 0.44 -6.93 -20.90
CA SER A 92 1.58 -7.12 -21.81
C SER A 92 1.73 -8.58 -22.26
N VAL A 93 1.56 -9.53 -21.33
CA VAL A 93 1.56 -10.97 -21.67
C VAL A 93 0.42 -11.30 -22.61
N SER A 94 -0.79 -10.77 -22.35
CA SER A 94 -1.94 -11.02 -23.20
C SER A 94 -1.76 -10.50 -24.62
N VAL A 95 -1.25 -9.29 -24.79
CA VAL A 95 -1.00 -8.70 -26.12
C VAL A 95 0.08 -9.48 -26.86
N ALA A 96 1.17 -9.86 -26.18
CA ALA A 96 2.22 -10.68 -26.78
C ALA A 96 1.70 -12.06 -27.25
N SER A 97 0.90 -12.72 -26.41
CA SER A 97 0.27 -14.00 -26.77
C SER A 97 -0.75 -13.87 -27.89
N GLY A 98 -1.59 -12.83 -27.86
CA GLY A 98 -2.58 -12.56 -28.90
C GLY A 98 -1.94 -12.28 -30.26
N TRP A 99 -0.83 -11.53 -30.27
CA TRP A 99 -0.04 -11.29 -31.49
C TRP A 99 0.54 -12.59 -32.07
N LEU A 100 1.12 -13.45 -31.23
CA LEU A 100 1.68 -14.74 -31.66
C LEU A 100 0.61 -15.67 -32.25
N ILE A 101 -0.57 -15.73 -31.63
CA ILE A 101 -1.68 -16.59 -32.08
C ILE A 101 -2.28 -16.05 -33.38
N SER A 102 -2.41 -14.73 -33.50
CA SER A 102 -2.84 -14.08 -34.75
C SER A 102 -1.85 -14.31 -35.88
N ALA A 103 -0.55 -14.20 -35.60
CA ALA A 103 0.52 -14.47 -36.56
C ALA A 103 0.55 -15.93 -37.02
N ALA A 104 0.10 -16.87 -36.18
CA ALA A 104 -0.06 -18.27 -36.53
C ALA A 104 -1.36 -18.58 -37.30
N GLY A 105 -2.21 -17.57 -37.58
CA GLY A 105 -3.40 -17.70 -38.43
C GLY A 105 -4.69 -18.09 -37.70
N PHE A 106 -4.70 -18.15 -36.37
CA PHE A 106 -5.86 -18.59 -35.58
C PHE A 106 -6.84 -17.45 -35.21
N GLY A 107 -6.61 -16.22 -35.67
CA GLY A 107 -7.40 -15.03 -35.34
C GLY A 107 -6.96 -14.34 -34.04
N ASP A 108 -7.59 -13.20 -33.73
CA ASP A 108 -7.27 -12.40 -32.54
C ASP A 108 -8.04 -12.89 -31.31
N HIS A 109 -7.30 -13.46 -30.34
CA HIS A 109 -7.82 -13.95 -29.07
C HIS A 109 -7.34 -13.10 -27.87
N THR A 110 -6.79 -11.91 -28.12
CA THR A 110 -6.17 -11.07 -27.09
C THR A 110 -7.11 -10.79 -25.92
N GLU A 111 -8.38 -10.51 -26.17
CA GLU A 111 -9.34 -10.17 -25.11
C GLU A 111 -9.71 -11.35 -24.22
N VAL A 112 -9.82 -12.55 -24.81
CA VAL A 112 -10.13 -13.77 -24.07
C VAL A 112 -8.96 -14.14 -23.17
N ILE A 113 -7.74 -14.08 -23.71
CA ILE A 113 -6.52 -14.32 -22.95
C ILE A 113 -6.39 -13.30 -21.82
N LEU A 114 -6.70 -12.02 -22.09
CA LEU A 114 -6.63 -10.96 -21.10
C LEU A 114 -7.60 -11.21 -19.94
N ALA A 115 -8.84 -11.58 -20.26
CA ALA A 115 -9.86 -11.91 -19.27
C ALA A 115 -9.44 -13.10 -18.39
N VAL A 116 -8.90 -14.17 -18.99
CA VAL A 116 -8.43 -15.36 -18.26
C VAL A 116 -7.24 -15.02 -17.36
N LEU A 117 -6.23 -14.33 -17.88
CA LEU A 117 -5.04 -13.96 -17.09
C LEU A 117 -5.41 -13.02 -15.94
N ARG A 118 -6.31 -12.05 -16.15
CA ARG A 118 -6.84 -11.18 -15.08
C ARG A 118 -7.57 -11.99 -14.01
N GLY A 119 -8.38 -12.98 -14.41
CA GLY A 119 -9.07 -13.88 -13.50
C GLY A 119 -8.08 -14.67 -12.63
N ILE A 120 -7.09 -15.32 -13.26
CA ILE A 120 -6.04 -16.09 -12.56
C ILE A 120 -5.25 -15.19 -11.61
N ALA A 121 -4.82 -14.01 -12.07
CA ALA A 121 -4.04 -13.08 -11.28
C ALA A 121 -4.83 -12.59 -10.05
N THR A 122 -6.10 -12.22 -10.25
CA THR A 122 -6.99 -11.81 -9.15
C THR A 122 -7.18 -12.93 -8.13
N LEU A 123 -7.45 -14.15 -8.59
CA LEU A 123 -7.60 -15.32 -7.72
C LEU A 123 -6.32 -15.62 -6.94
N ALA A 124 -5.15 -15.51 -7.58
CA ALA A 124 -3.86 -15.70 -6.91
C ALA A 124 -3.62 -14.68 -5.81
N VAL A 125 -3.93 -13.39 -6.04
CA VAL A 125 -3.82 -12.34 -5.02
C VAL A 125 -4.79 -12.58 -3.86
N LEU A 126 -6.05 -12.92 -4.16
CA LEU A 126 -7.05 -13.22 -3.13
C LEU A 126 -6.67 -14.47 -2.30
N ALA A 127 -6.17 -15.52 -2.95
CA ALA A 127 -5.69 -16.72 -2.27
C ALA A 127 -4.48 -16.42 -1.37
N TYR A 128 -3.56 -15.57 -1.83
CA TYR A 128 -2.42 -15.12 -1.04
C TYR A 128 -2.85 -14.27 0.16
N ALA A 129 -3.79 -13.35 -0.03
CA ALA A 129 -4.38 -12.57 1.05
C ALA A 129 -5.09 -13.46 2.08
N ALA A 130 -5.92 -14.40 1.63
CA ALA A 130 -6.59 -15.36 2.50
C ALA A 130 -5.60 -16.22 3.28
N LYS A 131 -4.52 -16.68 2.64
CA LYS A 131 -3.43 -17.41 3.31
C LYS A 131 -2.83 -16.60 4.46
N LEU A 132 -2.56 -15.31 4.24
CA LEU A 132 -2.00 -14.42 5.27
C LEU A 132 -2.98 -14.13 6.42
N LEU A 133 -4.28 -14.12 6.14
CA LEU A 133 -5.33 -13.90 7.14
C LEU A 133 -5.61 -15.15 8.00
N ILE A 134 -5.59 -16.34 7.38
CA ILE A 134 -5.82 -17.62 8.06
C ILE A 134 -4.57 -18.07 8.81
N LYS A 135 -3.40 -17.98 8.16
CA LYS A 135 -2.09 -18.36 8.71
C LYS A 135 -1.15 -17.15 8.70
N PRO A 136 -1.25 -16.27 9.70
CA PRO A 136 -0.37 -15.11 9.84
C PRO A 136 1.07 -15.59 9.88
N ASN A 137 1.91 -15.03 9.02
CA ASN A 137 3.33 -15.34 9.01
C ASN A 137 4.04 -14.58 10.15
N LYS A 138 5.36 -14.75 10.30
CA LYS A 138 6.19 -13.97 11.25
C LYS A 138 6.18 -12.45 10.98
N GLN A 139 5.69 -12.02 9.83
CA GLN A 139 5.60 -10.62 9.45
C GLN A 139 4.44 -9.92 10.18
N THR A 140 4.56 -8.61 10.39
CA THR A 140 3.47 -7.83 11.00
C THR A 140 2.25 -7.81 10.08
N ALA A 141 1.04 -7.76 10.66
CA ALA A 141 -0.21 -7.67 9.90
C ALA A 141 -0.25 -6.42 8.99
N ILE A 142 0.35 -5.32 9.45
CA ILE A 142 0.49 -4.07 8.68
C ILE A 142 1.33 -4.31 7.42
N ARG A 143 2.48 -4.99 7.56
CA ARG A 143 3.33 -5.34 6.41
C ARG A 143 2.61 -6.25 5.41
N SER A 144 1.86 -7.22 5.94
CA SER A 144 1.06 -8.15 5.13
C SER A 144 -0.02 -7.41 4.34
N ALA A 145 -0.68 -6.40 4.94
CA ALA A 145 -1.65 -5.54 4.25
C ALA A 145 -1.00 -4.74 3.11
N GLY A 146 0.17 -4.15 3.36
CA GLY A 146 0.93 -3.44 2.34
C GLY A 146 1.32 -4.34 1.16
N LEU A 147 1.79 -5.57 1.43
CA LEU A 147 2.11 -6.55 0.39
C LEU A 147 0.89 -6.94 -0.45
N VAL A 148 -0.26 -7.21 0.18
CA VAL A 148 -1.48 -7.55 -0.55
C VAL A 148 -1.95 -6.39 -1.43
N LEU A 149 -1.86 -5.15 -0.96
CA LEU A 149 -2.18 -3.96 -1.77
C LEU A 149 -1.21 -3.77 -2.93
N LEU A 150 0.09 -4.01 -2.73
CA LEU A 150 1.07 -3.99 -3.81
C LEU A 150 0.77 -5.06 -4.87
N LEU A 151 0.47 -6.28 -4.43
CA LEU A 151 0.10 -7.36 -5.33
C LEU A 151 -1.21 -7.04 -6.08
N LEU A 152 -2.20 -6.49 -5.40
CA LEU A 152 -3.46 -6.07 -6.02
C LEU A 152 -3.22 -4.95 -7.05
N ALA A 153 -2.31 -4.03 -6.77
CA ALA A 153 -1.94 -2.97 -7.70
C ALA A 153 -1.21 -3.54 -8.93
N VAL A 154 -0.24 -4.46 -8.74
CA VAL A 154 0.59 -5.00 -9.82
C VAL A 154 -0.15 -6.04 -10.67
N PHE A 155 -0.93 -6.91 -10.05
CA PHE A 155 -1.71 -7.94 -10.73
C PHE A 155 -3.13 -7.50 -11.07
N GLY A 156 -3.46 -6.24 -10.76
CA GLY A 156 -4.71 -5.61 -11.13
C GLY A 156 -4.88 -5.50 -12.65
N PRO A 157 -6.12 -5.33 -13.12
CA PRO A 157 -6.41 -5.23 -14.54
C PRO A 157 -5.70 -4.04 -15.22
N VAL A 158 -5.45 -2.98 -14.45
CA VAL A 158 -4.78 -1.75 -14.87
C VAL A 158 -3.82 -1.33 -13.77
N ILE A 159 -2.58 -1.04 -14.15
CA ILE A 159 -1.61 -0.41 -13.26
C ILE A 159 -1.51 1.06 -13.66
N GLN A 160 -1.68 1.93 -12.67
CA GLN A 160 -1.32 3.34 -12.77
C GLN A 160 -0.25 3.65 -11.72
N PRO A 161 0.65 4.63 -11.94
CA PRO A 161 1.75 4.89 -11.02
C PRO A 161 1.35 5.06 -9.56
N TRP A 162 0.22 5.72 -9.31
CA TRP A 162 -0.28 5.96 -7.95
C TRP A 162 -0.88 4.72 -7.28
N TYR A 163 -1.13 3.62 -7.99
CA TYR A 163 -1.66 2.39 -7.38
C TYR A 163 -0.63 1.73 -6.46
N LEU A 164 0.67 1.82 -6.81
CA LEU A 164 1.72 1.29 -5.93
C LEU A 164 1.81 2.05 -4.60
N LEU A 165 1.37 3.32 -4.55
CA LEU A 165 1.35 4.10 -3.30
C LEU A 165 0.45 3.49 -2.24
N TRP A 166 -0.62 2.79 -2.63
CA TRP A 166 -1.54 2.14 -1.67
C TRP A 166 -0.80 1.16 -0.78
N GLY A 167 0.05 0.33 -1.39
CA GLY A 167 0.85 -0.65 -0.67
C GLY A 167 2.16 -0.09 -0.12
N LEU A 168 2.83 0.80 -0.86
CA LEU A 168 4.11 1.40 -0.46
C LEU A 168 3.97 2.23 0.83
N LEU A 169 2.91 3.02 1.00
CA LEU A 169 2.69 3.81 2.21
C LEU A 169 2.50 2.93 3.44
N ILE A 170 1.74 1.85 3.32
CA ILE A 170 1.52 0.90 4.42
C ILE A 170 2.80 0.11 4.71
N MET A 171 3.54 -0.28 3.68
CA MET A 171 4.85 -0.93 3.83
C MET A 171 5.86 -0.01 4.52
N ALA A 172 5.88 1.28 4.19
CA ALA A 172 6.73 2.28 4.83
C ALA A 172 6.42 2.39 6.33
N ALA A 173 5.14 2.38 6.70
CA ALA A 173 4.71 2.38 8.11
C ALA A 173 5.11 1.09 8.84
N ALA A 174 5.23 -0.05 8.14
CA ALA A 174 5.72 -1.30 8.70
C ALA A 174 7.26 -1.42 8.72
N GLY A 175 7.96 -0.49 8.05
CA GLY A 175 9.41 -0.50 7.87
C GLY A 175 9.88 -1.36 6.69
N PHE A 176 10.84 -0.82 5.93
CA PHE A 176 11.55 -1.54 4.87
C PHE A 176 12.85 -2.16 5.39
N THR A 177 13.21 -3.31 4.86
CA THR A 177 14.54 -3.89 5.11
C THR A 177 15.61 -3.19 4.25
N ARG A 178 16.89 -3.25 4.68
CA ARG A 178 18.03 -2.74 3.88
C ARG A 178 18.08 -3.31 2.46
N LYS A 179 17.55 -4.52 2.25
CA LYS A 179 17.48 -5.18 0.95
C LYS A 179 16.32 -4.65 0.08
N GLU A 180 15.25 -4.15 0.70
CA GLU A 180 14.05 -3.66 0.00
C GLU A 180 14.17 -2.20 -0.44
N LEU A 181 14.82 -1.36 0.36
CA LEU A 181 15.00 0.08 0.09
C LEU A 181 15.42 0.40 -1.35
N PRO A 182 16.40 -0.28 -1.96
CA PRO A 182 16.83 0.01 -3.33
C PRO A 182 15.75 -0.27 -4.37
N TYR A 183 15.00 -1.36 -4.21
CA TYR A 183 13.90 -1.70 -5.11
C TYR A 183 12.75 -0.71 -4.96
N VAL A 184 12.46 -0.28 -3.74
CA VAL A 184 11.42 0.73 -3.48
C VAL A 184 11.81 2.05 -4.11
N VAL A 185 13.04 2.53 -3.91
CA VAL A 185 13.54 3.77 -4.52
C VAL A 185 13.49 3.68 -6.03
N ALA A 186 14.00 2.59 -6.61
CA ALA A 186 13.97 2.37 -8.06
C ALA A 186 12.54 2.31 -8.62
N ALA A 187 11.62 1.61 -7.94
CA ALA A 187 10.21 1.56 -8.32
C ALA A 187 9.58 2.95 -8.26
N THR A 188 9.78 3.71 -7.18
CA THR A 188 9.25 5.07 -7.07
C THR A 188 9.84 6.04 -8.10
N ALA A 189 11.14 5.94 -8.40
CA ALA A 189 11.79 6.76 -9.43
C ALA A 189 11.26 6.41 -10.83
N GLY A 190 11.16 5.11 -11.15
CA GLY A 190 10.56 4.64 -12.40
C GLY A 190 9.10 5.08 -12.56
N LEU A 191 8.32 5.06 -11.48
CA LEU A 191 6.95 5.57 -11.47
C LEU A 191 6.86 7.07 -11.73
N VAL A 192 7.74 7.87 -11.13
CA VAL A 192 7.79 9.32 -11.37
C VAL A 192 8.13 9.59 -12.83
N ILE A 193 9.12 8.89 -13.39
CA ILE A 193 9.49 9.02 -14.80
C ILE A 193 8.33 8.60 -15.71
N HIS A 194 7.65 7.50 -15.41
CA HIS A 194 6.46 7.09 -16.15
C HIS A 194 5.36 8.17 -16.09
N GLY A 195 5.06 8.69 -14.90
CA GLY A 195 4.06 9.74 -14.74
C GLY A 195 4.40 11.05 -15.46
N LEU A 196 5.69 11.38 -15.60
CA LEU A 196 6.16 12.55 -16.36
C LEU A 196 6.14 12.34 -17.88
N THR A 197 6.21 11.09 -18.33
CA THR A 197 6.30 10.74 -19.76
C THR A 197 4.96 10.31 -20.35
N GLN A 198 3.98 9.97 -19.51
CA GLN A 198 2.64 9.62 -19.95
C GLN A 198 1.88 10.89 -20.37
N SER A 199 1.50 10.99 -21.64
CA SER A 199 0.55 12.01 -22.10
C SER A 199 -0.83 11.69 -21.50
N SER A 200 -1.51 12.71 -20.98
CA SER A 200 -2.75 12.62 -20.21
C SER A 200 -3.69 11.49 -20.65
N ALA A 201 -4.23 10.72 -19.70
CA ALA A 201 -5.18 9.62 -19.94
C ALA A 201 -6.48 10.00 -20.69
N THR A 202 -6.65 11.28 -21.04
CA THR A 202 -7.75 11.88 -21.78
C THR A 202 -7.46 12.11 -23.28
N SER A 203 -6.22 12.01 -23.75
CA SER A 203 -5.91 12.16 -25.18
C SER A 203 -6.09 10.83 -25.89
N ALA A 204 -7.15 10.72 -26.69
CA ALA A 204 -7.37 9.63 -27.64
C ALA A 204 -6.42 9.74 -28.85
N ASP A 205 -5.14 9.99 -28.60
CA ASP A 205 -4.20 10.30 -29.66
C ASP A 205 -3.61 9.04 -30.29
N VAL A 206 -3.71 9.08 -31.62
CA VAL A 206 -3.42 8.13 -32.71
C VAL A 206 -2.03 7.46 -32.68
N LEU A 207 -1.20 7.68 -31.65
CA LEU A 207 0.05 6.94 -31.45
C LEU A 207 -0.01 6.11 -30.15
N GLN A 208 -0.51 4.88 -30.26
CA GLN A 208 -0.33 3.77 -29.29
C GLN A 208 1.15 3.40 -29.01
N VAL A 209 2.11 4.19 -29.50
CA VAL A 209 3.57 3.98 -29.41
C VAL A 209 4.16 4.71 -28.19
N ALA A 210 3.53 5.77 -27.69
CA ALA A 210 4.04 6.53 -26.54
C ALA A 210 4.01 5.73 -25.21
N ASP A 211 2.95 4.96 -24.99
CA ASP A 211 2.79 4.12 -23.81
C ASP A 211 3.88 3.04 -23.65
N PRO A 212 4.22 2.23 -24.68
CA PRO A 212 5.31 1.26 -24.56
C PRO A 212 6.69 1.91 -24.40
N VAL A 213 6.94 3.07 -25.02
CA VAL A 213 8.21 3.81 -24.85
C VAL A 213 8.36 4.33 -23.42
N SER A 214 7.29 4.90 -22.85
CA SER A 214 7.30 5.34 -21.44
C SER A 214 7.49 4.17 -20.45
N ALA A 215 6.93 2.99 -20.75
CA ALA A 215 7.13 1.78 -19.96
C ALA A 215 8.58 1.31 -20.04
N ILE A 216 9.19 1.31 -21.23
CA ILE A 216 10.61 0.95 -21.43
C ILE A 216 11.53 1.92 -20.68
N LEU A 217 11.25 3.23 -20.74
CA LEU A 217 12.02 4.24 -20.02
C LEU A 217 11.89 4.10 -18.50
N ALA A 218 10.69 3.81 -18.00
CA ALA A 218 10.46 3.59 -16.57
C ALA A 218 11.15 2.32 -16.07
N ILE A 219 11.08 1.23 -16.83
CA ILE A 219 11.79 -0.03 -16.53
C ILE A 219 13.30 0.20 -16.59
N GLY A 220 13.79 0.89 -17.62
CA GLY A 220 15.20 1.22 -17.77
C GLY A 220 15.73 2.06 -16.61
N ALA A 221 14.98 3.08 -16.18
CA ALA A 221 15.33 3.89 -15.01
C ALA A 221 15.29 3.10 -13.70
N ALA A 222 14.31 2.20 -13.54
CA ALA A 222 14.27 1.29 -12.38
C ALA A 222 15.46 0.33 -12.36
N VAL A 223 15.83 -0.23 -13.51
CA VAL A 223 17.01 -1.12 -13.65
C VAL A 223 18.29 -0.34 -13.37
N LEU A 224 18.46 0.85 -13.94
CA LEU A 224 19.62 1.72 -13.68
C LEU A 224 19.70 2.15 -12.21
N GLY A 225 18.57 2.45 -11.56
CA GLY A 225 18.51 2.74 -10.12
C GLY A 225 18.85 1.54 -9.23
N ILE A 226 18.46 0.32 -9.64
CA ILE A 226 18.84 -0.92 -8.94
C ILE A 226 20.34 -1.20 -9.14
N MET A 227 20.87 -0.95 -10.34
CA MET A 227 22.27 -1.21 -10.71
C MET A 227 23.25 -0.18 -10.17
N SER A 228 22.87 1.10 -10.04
CA SER A 228 23.72 2.17 -9.48
C SER A 228 23.97 1.98 -7.97
N SER A 229 23.26 1.05 -7.35
CA SER A 229 23.11 0.93 -5.91
C SER A 229 24.21 0.12 -5.19
N ARG A 230 25.49 0.23 -5.60
CA ARG A 230 26.61 -0.15 -4.71
C ARG A 230 27.28 1.06 -4.04
N THR A 231 27.52 2.13 -4.79
CA THR A 231 28.30 3.29 -4.31
C THR A 231 27.46 4.32 -3.55
N THR A 232 26.21 4.57 -3.95
CA THR A 232 25.31 5.51 -3.24
C THR A 232 24.81 4.96 -1.90
N ARG A 233 24.83 3.63 -1.72
CA ARG A 233 24.44 2.96 -0.46
C ARG A 233 25.41 3.25 0.67
N THR A 234 26.71 3.36 0.40
CA THR A 234 27.71 3.65 1.43
C THR A 234 27.62 5.12 1.86
N GLU A 235 27.47 6.06 0.92
CA GLU A 235 27.41 7.49 1.26
C GLU A 235 26.17 7.91 2.08
N LEU A 236 25.00 7.36 1.81
CA LEU A 236 23.78 7.66 2.60
C LEU A 236 23.83 7.07 4.01
N LEU A 237 24.63 6.02 4.23
CA LEU A 237 24.80 5.37 5.52
C LEU A 237 25.94 5.97 6.32
N GLU A 238 27.07 6.27 5.68
CA GLU A 238 28.19 7.03 6.23
C GLU A 238 27.78 8.48 6.54
N GLY A 239 26.82 9.04 5.80
CA GLY A 239 26.20 10.32 6.11
C GLY A 239 25.60 10.33 7.52
N LYS A 240 25.01 9.22 7.99
CA LYS A 240 24.45 9.14 9.35
C LYS A 240 25.53 9.29 10.43
N ASP A 241 26.71 8.73 10.21
CA ASP A 241 27.86 8.86 11.12
C ASP A 241 28.48 10.27 11.04
N ARG A 242 28.42 10.91 9.86
CA ARG A 242 28.83 12.32 9.69
C ARG A 242 27.90 13.30 10.39
N TRP A 243 26.58 13.06 10.39
CA TRP A 243 25.60 13.90 11.10
C TRP A 243 25.65 13.68 12.63
N ALA A 244 25.91 12.44 13.08
CA ALA A 244 26.09 12.14 14.49
C ALA A 244 27.37 12.77 15.09
N ASN A 245 28.43 12.87 14.28
CA ASN A 245 29.71 13.49 14.66
C ASN A 245 29.85 14.94 14.17
N ALA A 246 28.78 15.55 13.67
CA ALA A 246 28.80 16.94 13.26
C ALA A 246 28.96 17.84 14.49
N PRO A 247 29.81 18.88 14.47
CA PRO A 247 30.13 19.71 15.64
C PRO A 247 28.94 20.50 16.22
N HIS A 248 27.75 20.39 15.61
CA HIS A 248 26.48 21.02 15.98
C HIS A 248 25.40 20.01 16.39
N ALA A 249 25.74 18.72 16.54
CA ALA A 249 24.82 17.73 17.10
C ALA A 249 24.55 18.10 18.58
N ILE A 250 23.44 18.81 18.81
CA ILE A 250 22.94 19.13 20.15
C ILE A 250 22.68 17.80 20.86
N SER A 251 23.50 17.49 21.86
CA SER A 251 23.26 16.38 22.77
C SER A 251 21.95 16.66 23.52
N ILE A 252 20.89 15.93 23.18
CA ILE A 252 19.68 15.91 24.00
C ILE A 252 20.07 15.17 25.29
N PRO A 253 20.00 15.80 26.48
CA PRO A 253 20.36 15.14 27.71
C PRO A 253 19.39 13.97 27.94
N GLU A 254 19.95 12.78 28.10
CA GLU A 254 19.22 11.59 28.51
C GLU A 254 18.68 11.85 29.92
N GLN A 255 17.35 12.08 30.04
CA GLN A 255 16.70 12.20 31.34
C GLN A 255 16.87 10.88 32.08
N SER A 256 17.78 10.89 33.05
CA SER A 256 18.01 9.78 33.98
C SER A 256 16.77 9.56 34.84
N ASN A 257 16.43 8.29 35.02
CA ASN A 257 15.38 7.77 35.88
C ASN A 257 15.31 8.50 37.23
N HIS A 258 14.22 9.21 37.51
CA HIS A 258 13.84 9.56 38.87
C HIS A 258 13.14 8.35 39.51
N SER A 259 13.93 7.47 40.10
CA SER A 259 13.53 6.64 41.23
C SER A 259 14.46 6.96 42.38
N SER A 260 13.86 7.14 43.57
CA SER A 260 14.50 7.29 44.89
C SER A 260 14.75 8.74 45.34
N ALA A 261 13.76 9.30 46.04
CA ALA A 261 13.98 10.17 47.20
C ALA A 261 12.67 10.27 48.01
N GLU A 262 12.35 9.23 48.76
CA GLU A 262 11.60 9.41 50.01
C GLU A 262 12.55 9.97 51.08
N GLY A 263 12.04 10.92 51.87
CA GLY A 263 12.59 11.26 53.18
C GLY A 263 13.20 12.66 53.29
N THR A 264 12.39 13.65 53.67
CA THR A 264 12.46 14.28 55.01
C THR A 264 11.55 15.51 55.04
N VAL A 265 10.52 15.38 55.88
CA VAL A 265 9.63 16.43 56.38
C VAL A 265 10.44 17.43 57.21
N ALA A 266 10.29 18.74 56.95
CA ALA A 266 10.05 19.77 57.98
C ALA A 266 10.22 21.20 57.44
N GLY A 267 9.24 22.07 57.74
CA GLY A 267 9.58 23.41 58.23
C GLY A 267 9.15 24.64 57.43
N LYS A 268 7.93 25.11 57.76
CA LYS A 268 7.52 26.52 57.90
C LYS A 268 7.28 27.39 56.65
N ILE A 269 5.99 27.67 56.51
CA ILE A 269 5.33 28.80 55.83
C ILE A 269 5.59 30.10 56.61
N ALA A 270 5.94 31.20 55.93
CA ALA A 270 5.48 32.58 56.20
C ALA A 270 5.99 33.57 55.10
N PRO A 271 5.31 34.73 54.88
CA PRO A 271 5.12 35.29 53.54
C PRO A 271 5.75 36.69 53.29
N ARG A 272 5.72 37.07 51.99
CA ARG A 272 5.65 38.42 51.37
C ARG A 272 6.27 39.61 52.12
N GLU A 273 7.13 40.36 51.44
CA GLU A 273 6.93 41.82 51.21
C GLU A 273 7.51 42.25 49.85
N ARG A 274 6.88 43.28 49.27
CA ARG A 274 7.28 44.00 48.06
C ARG A 274 8.23 45.14 48.44
N THR A 275 9.19 45.43 47.58
CA THR A 275 9.44 46.78 47.03
C THR A 275 10.04 46.61 45.64
#